data_AF-A0AA37CF40-F1
#
_entry.id   AF-A0AA37CF40-F1
#
_cell.length_a   1.000
_cell.length_b   1.000
_cell.length_c   1.000
_cell.angle_alpha   90.00
_cell.angle_beta   90.00
_cell.angle_gamma   90.00
#
_symmetry.space_group_name_H-M   'P 1'
#
loop_
_entity.id
_entity.type
_entity.pdbx_description
1 polymer ?
#
loop_
_entity_poly.entity_id
_entity_poly.type
_entity_poly.pdbx_seq_one_letter_code
_entity_poly.pdbx_strand_id
1 'polypeptide(L)'
;MPVPIIDLFAGPGGLGEGFASLQGHKRQPFFEIALSIEKDAVAHRTLTLRAVFRRLRGTKDVKHYYSYIRGEIDEAAFRRIPAVASAFEHAATEARCLELGKSDEAGIDREIRAALKGQETWVLIGGPPCQAYSLAGRSRRANDKDFHKDEKHFLYREYLRIIQVHKPTIFVMENVKGLLSSKHSGDPMFEKIIADLSMPTEGLEYEIRSFTKKGDGSSLEPTDYLIHSERHGIPQSRHRVILLGVRKGLDMPQHQLLAPVARPVTVKQAIDDLPRIRSKLSRGDSVEAWRKAVQAAPSYVKGWRTENESVMIGTMRAFAAAATSTTTGGAFISRGYRRPKKPTELQQWLHDRSLGGVCQHEARAHMASDLARYLFSASFAHLWGYCPRLDVFPPKLLPDHINVHVDRESEAIPFKDRFRVQCRNEPSTTVVAHIAKDGHYYIHYDPSQCRSLTVREAARLQTFPDNYVFAGNRTEQYTQVGNAVPPLLAHKLAKIVRSLLNEMSRRRRRQAGDAVQKRPAGSVPRNLPEQLPVLAEAG
;
A
#
# COMPACT_ATOMS: atom_id res chain seq x y z
N MET A 1 -19.99 -7.51 16.70
CA MET A 1 -18.54 -7.31 16.90
C MET A 1 -17.89 -7.17 15.53
N PRO A 2 -16.80 -6.41 15.38
CA PRO A 2 -16.03 -6.34 14.13
C PRO A 2 -15.46 -7.71 13.77
N VAL A 3 -15.30 -7.98 12.47
CA VAL A 3 -14.63 -9.19 11.97
C VAL A 3 -13.12 -9.03 12.15
N PRO A 4 -12.44 -9.94 12.87
CA PRO A 4 -11.01 -9.82 13.11
C PRO A 4 -10.20 -10.12 11.84
N ILE A 5 -9.09 -9.40 11.71
CA ILE A 5 -8.09 -9.55 10.66
C ILE A 5 -6.75 -9.95 11.26
N ILE A 6 -6.13 -10.96 10.66
CA ILE A 6 -4.73 -11.29 10.88
C ILE A 6 -3.95 -10.83 9.64
N ASP A 7 -3.00 -9.92 9.82
CA ASP A 7 -2.16 -9.33 8.77
C ASP A 7 -0.72 -9.87 8.87
N LEU A 8 -0.35 -10.76 7.96
CA LEU A 8 0.99 -11.35 7.92
C LEU A 8 1.87 -10.59 6.92
N PHE A 9 3.15 -10.42 7.25
CA PHE A 9 4.08 -9.64 6.43
C PHE A 9 3.55 -8.20 6.24
N ALA A 10 3.06 -7.61 7.32
CA ALA A 10 2.22 -6.42 7.28
C ALA A 10 2.95 -5.19 6.68
N GLY A 11 4.29 -5.18 6.68
CA GLY A 11 5.09 -4.04 6.24
C GLY A 11 4.71 -2.79 7.04
N PRO A 12 4.53 -1.63 6.40
CA PRO A 12 4.02 -0.45 7.09
C PRO A 12 2.49 -0.47 7.27
N GLY A 13 1.77 -1.53 6.88
CA GLY A 13 0.33 -1.70 7.12
C GLY A 13 -0.60 -1.24 5.99
N GLY A 14 -0.13 -1.18 4.74
CA GLY A 14 -0.92 -0.65 3.63
C GLY A 14 -2.20 -1.46 3.34
N LEU A 15 -2.10 -2.80 3.36
CA LEU A 15 -3.23 -3.71 3.15
C LEU A 15 -4.20 -3.65 4.35
N GLY A 16 -3.69 -3.81 5.57
CA GLY A 16 -4.47 -3.69 6.81
C GLY A 16 -5.19 -2.35 6.95
N GLU A 17 -4.55 -1.22 6.64
CA GLU A 17 -5.17 0.10 6.69
C GLU A 17 -6.40 0.22 5.79
N GLY A 18 -6.31 -0.33 4.57
CA GLY A 18 -7.45 -0.35 3.66
C GLY A 18 -8.64 -1.14 4.23
N PHE A 19 -8.39 -2.31 4.80
CA PHE A 19 -9.44 -3.13 5.41
C PHE A 19 -10.04 -2.48 6.67
N ALA A 20 -9.20 -2.02 7.59
CA ALA A 20 -9.60 -1.39 8.84
C ALA A 20 -10.34 -0.05 8.66
N SER A 21 -10.25 0.57 7.47
CA SER A 21 -10.93 1.82 7.17
C SER A 21 -12.46 1.68 7.02
N LEU A 22 -12.98 0.46 6.83
CA LEU A 22 -14.41 0.25 6.60
C LEU A 22 -15.24 0.40 7.87
N GLN A 23 -16.27 1.22 7.75
CA GLN A 23 -17.29 1.38 8.79
C GLN A 23 -18.53 0.52 8.47
N GLY A 24 -19.03 -0.14 9.51
CA GLY A 24 -20.31 -0.83 9.55
C GLY A 24 -21.42 0.04 10.14
N HIS A 25 -22.41 -0.62 10.75
CA HIS A 25 -23.56 0.04 11.35
C HIS A 25 -23.14 0.98 12.51
N LYS A 26 -23.82 2.13 12.67
CA LYS A 26 -23.49 3.16 13.69
C LYS A 26 -22.02 3.64 13.64
N ARG A 27 -21.39 3.65 12.46
CA ARG A 27 -19.98 4.07 12.25
C ARG A 27 -18.92 3.25 13.00
N GLN A 28 -19.28 2.09 13.51
CA GLN A 28 -18.33 1.16 14.13
C GLN A 28 -17.45 0.51 13.07
N PRO A 29 -16.20 0.11 13.38
CA PRO A 29 -15.38 -0.66 12.45
C PRO A 29 -16.09 -1.94 12.00
N PHE A 30 -16.09 -2.22 10.69
CA PHE A 30 -16.55 -3.52 10.20
C PHE A 30 -15.46 -4.58 10.38
N PHE A 31 -14.22 -4.22 10.06
CA PHE A 31 -13.05 -5.02 10.29
C PHE A 31 -12.21 -4.43 11.41
N GLU A 32 -11.59 -5.28 12.21
CA GLU A 32 -10.62 -4.90 13.25
C GLU A 32 -9.34 -5.70 13.02
N ILE A 33 -8.20 -5.01 12.94
CA ILE A 33 -6.91 -5.70 12.91
C ILE A 33 -6.68 -6.26 14.30
N ALA A 34 -6.73 -7.58 14.41
CA ALA A 34 -6.53 -8.29 15.67
C ALA A 34 -5.05 -8.59 15.89
N LEU A 35 -4.31 -8.86 14.81
CA LEU A 35 -2.87 -9.12 14.84
C LEU A 35 -2.23 -8.68 13.52
N SER A 36 -1.07 -8.04 13.61
CA SER A 36 -0.15 -7.76 12.52
C SER A 36 1.23 -8.29 12.88
N ILE A 37 1.82 -9.10 11.99
CA ILE A 37 3.18 -9.62 12.15
C ILE A 37 4.09 -8.95 11.12
N GLU A 38 5.13 -8.27 11.62
CA GLU A 38 6.17 -7.63 10.82
C GLU A 38 7.52 -7.84 11.50
N LYS A 39 8.57 -8.17 10.74
CA LYS A 39 9.90 -8.44 11.31
C LYS A 39 10.80 -7.22 11.33
N ASP A 40 10.59 -6.28 10.42
CA ASP A 40 11.35 -5.04 10.34
C ASP A 40 10.91 -4.12 11.48
N ALA A 41 11.83 -3.85 12.41
CA ALA A 41 11.56 -3.05 13.60
C ALA A 41 11.09 -1.63 13.27
N VAL A 42 11.48 -1.07 12.11
CA VAL A 42 11.07 0.29 11.72
C VAL A 42 9.63 0.30 11.20
N ALA A 43 9.28 -0.65 10.34
CA ALA A 43 7.91 -0.86 9.87
C ALA A 43 6.97 -1.25 11.03
N HIS A 44 7.45 -2.06 11.98
CA HIS A 44 6.73 -2.35 13.23
C HIS A 44 6.41 -1.08 14.01
N ARG A 45 7.36 -0.16 14.22
CA ARG A 45 7.08 1.14 14.87
C ARG A 45 6.02 1.95 14.13
N THR A 46 6.04 1.96 12.79
CA THR A 46 4.99 2.58 11.97
C THR A 46 3.62 1.95 12.22
N LEU A 47 3.55 0.62 12.24
CA LEU A 47 2.33 -0.13 12.53
C LEU A 47 1.80 0.17 13.93
N THR A 48 2.67 0.15 14.95
CA THR A 48 2.31 0.46 16.34
C THR A 48 1.74 1.87 16.45
N LEU A 49 2.40 2.87 15.86
CA LEU A 49 1.91 4.24 15.87
C LEU A 49 0.55 4.36 15.15
N ARG A 50 0.35 3.61 14.06
CA ARG A 50 -0.94 3.60 13.35
C ARG A 50 -2.04 2.90 14.16
N ALA A 51 -1.73 1.81 14.86
CA ALA A 51 -2.67 1.14 15.75
C ALA A 51 -3.12 2.07 16.90
N VAL A 52 -2.19 2.83 17.49
CA VAL A 52 -2.50 3.90 18.46
C VAL A 52 -3.48 4.91 17.85
N PHE A 53 -3.20 5.42 16.64
CA PHE A 53 -4.12 6.33 15.96
C PHE A 53 -5.52 5.72 15.78
N ARG A 54 -5.62 4.46 15.33
CA ARG A 54 -6.91 3.79 15.14
C ARG A 54 -7.71 3.68 16.44
N ARG A 55 -7.04 3.41 17.57
CA ARG A 55 -7.68 3.35 18.89
C ARG A 55 -8.15 4.70 19.39
N LEU A 56 -7.37 5.75 19.16
CA LEU A 56 -7.74 7.10 19.55
C LEU A 56 -8.81 7.70 18.62
N ARG A 57 -8.88 7.25 17.35
CA ARG A 57 -9.80 7.78 16.34
C ARG A 57 -11.25 7.63 16.80
N GLY A 58 -11.98 8.75 16.79
CA GLY A 58 -13.38 8.81 17.25
C GLY A 58 -13.54 9.18 18.72
N THR A 59 -12.43 9.31 19.46
CA THR A 59 -12.40 9.86 20.82
C THR A 59 -11.91 11.31 20.81
N LYS A 60 -12.07 12.02 21.94
CA LYS A 60 -11.47 13.36 22.14
C LYS A 60 -9.95 13.35 22.20
N ASP A 61 -9.35 12.19 22.49
CA ASP A 61 -7.92 12.02 22.75
C ASP A 61 -7.10 11.91 21.46
N VAL A 62 -7.75 11.75 20.30
CA VAL A 62 -7.10 11.80 18.97
C VAL A 62 -6.32 13.09 18.75
N LYS A 63 -6.69 14.20 19.43
CA LYS A 63 -5.94 15.46 19.40
C LYS A 63 -4.47 15.29 19.80
N HIS A 64 -4.17 14.37 20.71
CA HIS A 64 -2.81 14.13 21.17
C HIS A 64 -1.95 13.47 20.10
N TYR A 65 -2.53 12.60 19.26
CA TYR A 65 -1.85 12.08 18.08
C TYR A 65 -1.49 13.20 17.11
N TYR A 66 -2.42 14.13 16.85
CA TYR A 66 -2.14 15.28 15.97
C TYR A 66 -1.05 16.17 16.55
N SER A 67 -1.09 16.49 17.85
CA SER A 67 -0.02 17.26 18.50
C SER A 67 1.35 16.59 18.38
N TYR A 68 1.41 15.27 18.54
CA TYR A 68 2.65 14.51 18.37
C TYR A 68 3.19 14.59 16.93
N ILE A 69 2.37 14.30 15.91
CA ILE A 69 2.84 14.30 14.51
C ILE A 69 3.11 15.70 13.95
N ARG A 70 2.63 16.74 14.62
CA ARG A 70 2.98 18.14 14.36
C ARG A 70 4.28 18.58 15.02
N GLY A 71 4.81 17.77 15.94
CA GLY A 71 5.99 18.11 16.75
C GLY A 71 5.69 19.10 17.89
N GLU A 72 4.42 19.27 18.27
CA GLU A 72 4.02 20.11 19.42
C GLU A 72 4.38 19.44 20.76
N ILE A 73 4.41 18.11 20.78
CA ILE A 73 4.86 17.29 21.92
C ILE A 73 5.84 16.23 21.42
N ASP A 74 6.84 15.90 22.24
CA ASP A 74 7.76 14.81 21.96
C ASP A 74 7.14 13.42 22.24
N GLU A 75 7.85 12.35 21.86
CA GLU A 75 7.36 10.98 22.05
C GLU A 75 7.18 10.62 23.53
N ALA A 76 8.05 11.13 24.41
CA ALA A 76 7.99 10.85 25.85
C ALA A 76 6.76 11.49 26.49
N ALA A 77 6.44 12.74 26.14
CA ALA A 77 5.22 13.42 26.54
C ALA A 77 3.98 12.74 25.94
N PHE A 78 4.02 12.36 24.66
CA PHE A 78 2.92 11.65 23.99
C PHE A 78 2.58 10.34 24.71
N ARG A 79 3.58 9.52 25.04
CA ARG A 79 3.41 8.23 25.72
C ARG A 79 2.93 8.34 27.18
N ARG A 80 3.21 9.45 27.87
CA ARG A 80 2.77 9.67 29.27
C ARG A 80 1.29 10.00 29.41
N ILE A 81 0.60 10.38 28.32
CA ILE A 81 -0.82 10.70 28.37
C ILE A 81 -1.62 9.40 28.61
N PRO A 82 -2.47 9.30 29.65
CA PRO A 82 -3.10 8.02 30.03
C PRO A 82 -3.86 7.31 28.91
N ALA A 83 -4.65 8.06 28.12
CA ALA A 83 -5.39 7.50 26.99
C ALA A 83 -4.45 6.98 25.88
N VAL A 84 -3.31 7.64 25.68
CA VAL A 84 -2.30 7.24 24.70
C VAL A 84 -1.51 6.03 25.20
N ALA A 85 -1.15 5.99 26.48
CA ALA A 85 -0.48 4.85 27.12
C ALA A 85 -1.33 3.57 26.96
N SER A 86 -2.62 3.64 27.29
CA SER A 86 -3.54 2.51 27.10
C SER A 86 -3.67 2.11 25.61
N ALA A 87 -3.65 3.07 24.70
CA ALA A 87 -3.64 2.78 23.26
C ALA A 87 -2.33 2.09 22.82
N PHE A 88 -1.18 2.40 23.43
CA PHE A 88 0.09 1.72 23.18
C PHE A 88 0.11 0.30 23.74
N GLU A 89 -0.45 0.07 24.93
CA GLU A 89 -0.63 -1.28 25.49
C GLU A 89 -1.43 -2.16 24.54
N HIS A 90 -2.54 -1.62 24.02
CA HIS A 90 -3.31 -2.30 23.01
C HIS A 90 -2.49 -2.54 21.72
N ALA A 91 -1.83 -1.50 21.21
CA ALA A 91 -1.03 -1.58 19.99
C ALA A 91 0.13 -2.59 20.11
N ALA A 92 0.66 -2.85 21.30
CA ALA A 92 1.68 -3.86 21.55
C ALA A 92 1.14 -5.29 21.39
N THR A 93 -0.16 -5.51 21.63
CA THR A 93 -0.82 -6.79 21.35
C THR A 93 -1.19 -6.94 19.87
N GLU A 94 -1.60 -5.84 19.22
CA GLU A 94 -1.99 -5.81 17.82
C GLU A 94 -0.78 -5.92 16.88
N ALA A 95 0.26 -5.12 17.04
CA ALA A 95 1.44 -5.10 16.17
C ALA A 95 2.62 -5.82 16.82
N ARG A 96 2.98 -6.99 16.28
CA ARG A 96 4.04 -7.85 16.82
C ARG A 96 5.27 -7.86 15.93
N CYS A 97 6.41 -7.55 16.54
CA CYS A 97 7.71 -7.58 15.90
C CYS A 97 8.25 -9.03 15.89
N LEU A 98 7.80 -9.86 14.95
CA LEU A 98 8.14 -11.29 14.87
C LEU A 98 8.57 -11.66 13.45
N GLU A 99 9.51 -12.60 13.33
CA GLU A 99 9.96 -13.13 12.03
C GLU A 99 9.27 -14.44 11.70
N LEU A 100 8.31 -14.40 10.78
CA LEU A 100 7.67 -15.60 10.25
C LEU A 100 8.73 -16.53 9.64
N GLY A 101 8.59 -17.82 9.94
CA GLY A 101 9.38 -18.88 9.34
C GLY A 101 10.83 -19.08 9.79
N LYS A 102 11.29 -18.34 10.80
CA LYS A 102 12.48 -18.70 11.59
C LYS A 102 12.22 -18.76 13.10
N SER A 103 10.98 -18.49 13.52
CA SER A 103 10.56 -18.33 14.91
C SER A 103 9.79 -19.55 15.46
N ASP A 104 9.44 -19.50 16.75
CA ASP A 104 8.51 -20.39 17.45
C ASP A 104 7.12 -20.40 16.76
N GLU A 105 6.88 -21.38 15.88
CA GLU A 105 5.58 -21.60 15.21
C GLU A 105 4.43 -21.74 16.22
N ALA A 106 4.68 -22.45 17.33
CA ALA A 106 3.68 -22.62 18.38
C ALA A 106 3.36 -21.28 19.06
N GLY A 107 4.36 -20.41 19.20
CA GLY A 107 4.21 -19.02 19.64
C GLY A 107 3.32 -18.21 18.72
N ILE A 108 3.59 -18.22 17.41
CA ILE A 108 2.76 -17.54 16.41
C ILE A 108 1.32 -18.06 16.47
N ASP A 109 1.13 -19.37 16.59
CA ASP A 109 -0.20 -19.96 16.67
C ASP A 109 -0.93 -19.59 17.96
N ARG A 110 -0.22 -19.45 19.10
CA ARG A 110 -0.81 -18.92 20.34
C ARG A 110 -1.28 -17.48 20.16
N GLU A 111 -0.47 -16.62 19.53
CA GLU A 111 -0.82 -15.22 19.26
C GLU A 111 -2.06 -15.10 18.37
N ILE A 112 -2.12 -15.89 17.29
CA ILE A 112 -3.29 -15.90 16.39
C ILE A 112 -4.55 -16.34 17.14
N ARG A 113 -4.50 -17.45 17.89
CA ARG A 113 -5.67 -17.92 18.66
C ARG A 113 -6.12 -16.89 19.70
N ALA A 114 -5.18 -16.25 20.40
CA ALA A 114 -5.46 -15.20 21.37
C ALA A 114 -6.11 -13.97 20.71
N ALA A 115 -5.61 -13.56 19.54
CA ALA A 115 -6.15 -12.43 18.79
C ALA A 115 -7.58 -12.70 18.27
N LEU A 116 -7.87 -13.92 17.84
CA LEU A 116 -9.19 -14.32 17.32
C LEU A 116 -10.26 -14.41 18.41
N LYS A 117 -9.89 -14.67 19.67
CA LYS A 117 -10.83 -14.77 20.82
C LYS A 117 -12.00 -15.73 20.57
N GLY A 118 -11.72 -16.85 19.90
CA GLY A 118 -12.73 -17.87 19.55
C GLY A 118 -13.69 -17.48 18.40
N GLN A 119 -13.47 -16.35 17.71
CA GLN A 119 -14.29 -15.98 16.57
C GLN A 119 -14.02 -16.89 15.35
N GLU A 120 -15.06 -17.55 14.86
CA GLU A 120 -14.96 -18.43 13.69
C GLU A 120 -14.91 -17.66 12.36
N THR A 121 -15.53 -16.48 12.31
CA THR A 121 -15.57 -15.64 11.12
C THR A 121 -14.45 -14.61 11.17
N TRP A 122 -13.40 -14.79 10.37
CA TRP A 122 -12.22 -13.92 10.36
C TRP A 122 -11.49 -13.95 9.01
N VAL A 123 -10.66 -12.93 8.78
CA VAL A 123 -9.95 -12.74 7.49
C VAL A 123 -8.44 -12.78 7.70
N LEU A 124 -7.74 -13.56 6.88
CA LEU A 124 -6.29 -13.52 6.76
C LEU A 124 -5.90 -12.61 5.61
N ILE A 125 -4.97 -11.69 5.82
CA ILE A 125 -4.38 -10.88 4.74
C ILE A 125 -2.86 -10.98 4.82
N GLY A 126 -2.17 -10.83 3.69
CA GLY A 126 -0.72 -10.74 3.71
C GLY A 126 -0.07 -10.82 2.33
N GLY A 127 1.18 -10.39 2.26
CA GLY A 127 2.00 -10.43 1.05
C GLY A 127 3.31 -11.14 1.30
N PRO A 128 3.36 -12.49 1.30
CA PRO A 128 4.61 -13.22 1.54
C PRO A 128 5.66 -12.81 0.49
N PRO A 129 6.89 -12.47 0.91
CA PRO A 129 7.88 -11.90 0.01
C PRO A 129 8.31 -12.89 -1.08
N CYS A 130 8.19 -12.43 -2.33
CA CYS A 130 8.39 -13.23 -3.54
C CYS A 130 9.77 -13.00 -4.21
N GLN A 131 10.73 -12.43 -3.48
CA GLN A 131 12.00 -11.95 -4.06
C GLN A 131 12.92 -13.04 -4.64
N ALA A 132 12.71 -14.32 -4.32
CA ALA A 132 13.39 -15.43 -5.01
C ALA A 132 12.98 -15.55 -6.50
N TYR A 133 11.86 -14.94 -6.87
CA TYR A 133 11.18 -15.19 -8.16
C TYR A 133 11.23 -14.01 -9.14
N SER A 134 11.80 -12.87 -8.74
CA SER A 134 11.90 -11.69 -9.60
C SER A 134 13.15 -11.70 -10.51
N LEU A 135 12.96 -11.41 -11.80
CA LEU A 135 14.05 -11.27 -12.81
C LEU A 135 15.17 -10.31 -12.37
N ALA A 136 14.84 -9.25 -11.63
CA ALA A 136 15.80 -8.25 -11.14
C ALA A 136 16.73 -8.74 -10.01
N GLY A 137 16.34 -9.82 -9.30
CA GLY A 137 17.21 -10.47 -8.31
C GLY A 137 18.24 -11.39 -8.96
N ARG A 138 17.89 -12.02 -10.08
CA ARG A 138 18.75 -12.97 -10.82
C ARG A 138 19.93 -12.28 -11.51
N SER A 139 19.75 -11.06 -12.02
CA SER A 139 20.80 -10.36 -12.77
C SER A 139 21.97 -9.87 -11.91
N ARG A 140 21.82 -9.74 -10.60
CA ARG A 140 22.89 -9.24 -9.70
C ARG A 140 23.77 -10.34 -9.09
N ARG A 141 23.39 -11.62 -9.16
CA ARG A 141 24.10 -12.71 -8.47
C ARG A 141 24.05 -14.04 -9.26
N ALA A 142 24.46 -13.99 -10.53
CA ALA A 142 24.49 -15.17 -11.40
C ALA A 142 25.54 -16.24 -11.01
N ASN A 143 26.48 -15.94 -10.11
CA ASN A 143 27.64 -16.79 -9.79
C ASN A 143 27.62 -17.41 -8.38
N ASP A 144 26.49 -17.36 -7.66
CA ASP A 144 26.43 -17.84 -6.27
C ASP A 144 25.85 -19.28 -6.22
N LYS A 145 26.72 -20.27 -5.96
CA LYS A 145 26.40 -21.71 -6.05
C LYS A 145 25.49 -22.22 -4.91
N ASP A 146 25.29 -21.42 -3.85
CA ASP A 146 24.46 -21.78 -2.68
C ASP A 146 23.01 -21.27 -2.76
N PHE A 147 22.58 -20.71 -3.90
CA PHE A 147 21.21 -20.18 -4.07
C PHE A 147 20.09 -21.23 -3.87
N HIS A 148 20.40 -22.53 -3.96
CA HIS A 148 19.42 -23.61 -3.89
C HIS A 148 18.91 -23.99 -2.48
N LYS A 149 19.30 -23.26 -1.42
CA LYS A 149 18.75 -23.43 -0.06
C LYS A 149 17.96 -22.18 0.35
N ASP A 150 16.84 -21.95 -0.34
CA ASP A 150 16.11 -20.68 -0.29
C ASP A 150 15.31 -20.47 1.01
N GLU A 151 15.85 -19.68 1.94
CA GLU A 151 15.13 -19.13 3.12
C GLU A 151 13.80 -18.41 2.77
N LYS A 152 13.58 -18.05 1.50
CA LYS A 152 12.40 -17.31 1.02
C LYS A 152 11.28 -18.20 0.48
N HIS A 153 11.60 -19.42 0.04
CA HIS A 153 10.59 -20.47 -0.18
C HIS A 153 9.89 -20.84 1.15
N PHE A 154 10.58 -20.63 2.27
CA PHE A 154 10.05 -20.85 3.61
C PHE A 154 8.84 -19.95 3.94
N LEU A 155 8.88 -18.66 3.57
CA LEU A 155 7.86 -17.69 4.01
C LEU A 155 6.49 -17.91 3.35
N TYR A 156 6.46 -18.38 2.10
CA TYR A 156 5.22 -18.83 1.48
C TYR A 156 4.66 -20.09 2.17
N ARG A 157 5.53 -21.06 2.49
CA ARG A 157 5.12 -22.26 3.23
C ARG A 157 4.54 -21.92 4.60
N GLU A 158 5.11 -20.93 5.28
CA GLU A 158 4.58 -20.45 6.56
C GLU A 158 3.20 -19.82 6.40
N TYR A 159 2.97 -19.05 5.35
CA TYR A 159 1.63 -18.52 5.03
C TYR A 159 0.62 -19.66 4.80
N LEU A 160 1.02 -20.70 4.05
CA LEU A 160 0.20 -21.89 3.81
C LEU A 160 -0.06 -22.68 5.11
N ARG A 161 0.95 -22.87 5.96
CA ARG A 161 0.84 -23.54 7.27
C ARG A 161 -0.21 -22.84 8.15
N ILE A 162 -0.17 -21.51 8.20
CA ILE A 162 -1.15 -20.73 8.98
C ILE A 162 -2.58 -20.93 8.43
N ILE A 163 -2.75 -21.04 7.11
CA ILE A 163 -4.05 -21.39 6.52
C ILE A 163 -4.48 -22.80 6.95
N GLN A 164 -3.59 -23.79 6.89
CA GLN A 164 -3.88 -25.19 7.28
C GLN A 164 -4.33 -25.29 8.75
N VAL A 165 -3.61 -24.63 9.65
CA VAL A 165 -3.84 -24.70 11.10
C VAL A 165 -5.06 -23.90 11.52
N HIS A 166 -5.18 -22.64 11.08
CA HIS A 166 -6.19 -21.71 11.61
C HIS A 166 -7.44 -21.58 10.73
N LYS A 167 -7.39 -22.08 9.48
CA LYS A 167 -8.54 -22.25 8.59
C LYS A 167 -9.38 -20.97 8.42
N PRO A 168 -8.78 -19.85 7.97
CA PRO A 168 -9.48 -18.57 7.81
C PRO A 168 -10.76 -18.70 7.00
N THR A 169 -11.76 -17.86 7.30
CA THR A 169 -13.00 -17.80 6.52
C THR A 169 -12.72 -17.33 5.09
N ILE A 170 -11.89 -16.29 5.00
CA ILE A 170 -11.41 -15.71 3.75
C ILE A 170 -9.94 -15.39 3.93
N PHE A 171 -9.13 -15.59 2.89
CA PHE A 171 -7.80 -15.00 2.83
C PHE A 171 -7.62 -14.10 1.61
N VAL A 172 -6.78 -13.08 1.73
CA VAL A 172 -6.37 -12.21 0.62
C VAL A 172 -4.84 -12.17 0.56
N MET A 173 -4.29 -12.83 -0.45
CA MET A 173 -2.85 -12.91 -0.65
C MET A 173 -2.42 -11.94 -1.76
N GLU A 174 -1.55 -11.00 -1.43
CA GLU A 174 -0.94 -10.08 -2.40
C GLU A 174 0.42 -10.57 -2.87
N ASN A 175 0.75 -10.33 -4.14
CA ASN A 175 2.07 -10.58 -4.68
C ASN A 175 2.42 -9.73 -5.92
N VAL A 176 3.69 -9.72 -6.30
CA VAL A 176 4.22 -9.01 -7.48
C VAL A 176 3.82 -9.69 -8.79
N LYS A 177 3.66 -8.89 -9.87
CA LYS A 177 3.39 -9.38 -11.23
C LYS A 177 4.38 -10.45 -11.71
N GLY A 178 5.64 -10.39 -11.28
CA GLY A 178 6.68 -11.35 -11.65
C GLY A 178 6.38 -12.79 -11.22
N LEU A 179 5.45 -13.00 -10.28
CA LEU A 179 4.99 -14.33 -9.88
C LEU A 179 4.43 -15.13 -11.07
N LEU A 180 3.69 -14.45 -11.97
CA LEU A 180 3.01 -15.09 -13.11
C LEU A 180 3.98 -15.74 -14.10
N SER A 181 5.23 -15.26 -14.18
CA SER A 181 6.26 -15.78 -15.07
C SER A 181 7.33 -16.61 -14.35
N SER A 182 7.14 -16.88 -13.06
CA SER A 182 8.15 -17.55 -12.25
C SER A 182 8.10 -19.07 -12.41
N LYS A 183 9.28 -19.68 -12.59
CA LYS A 183 9.47 -21.13 -12.66
C LYS A 183 10.37 -21.59 -11.53
N HIS A 184 10.09 -22.76 -10.96
CA HIS A 184 10.95 -23.45 -10.00
C HIS A 184 11.15 -24.88 -10.47
N SER A 185 12.42 -25.29 -10.63
CA SER A 185 12.79 -26.63 -11.13
C SER A 185 12.15 -27.02 -12.47
N GLY A 186 11.80 -26.04 -13.31
CA GLY A 186 11.16 -26.24 -14.61
C GLY A 186 9.65 -25.97 -14.62
N ASP A 187 8.99 -26.10 -13.47
CA ASP A 187 7.52 -26.03 -13.36
C ASP A 187 6.99 -24.61 -13.11
N PRO A 188 5.79 -24.26 -13.63
CA PRO A 188 5.11 -23.01 -13.32
C PRO A 188 4.78 -22.90 -11.83
N MET A 189 5.38 -21.92 -11.15
CA MET A 189 5.16 -21.74 -9.71
C MET A 189 3.74 -21.28 -9.38
N PHE A 190 3.13 -20.48 -10.25
CA PHE A 190 1.80 -19.93 -10.01
C PHE A 190 0.76 -21.04 -9.88
N GLU A 191 0.77 -22.03 -10.77
CA GLU A 191 -0.15 -23.16 -10.75
C GLU A 191 0.01 -23.98 -9.47
N LYS A 192 1.25 -24.21 -9.03
CA LYS A 192 1.54 -24.86 -7.75
C LYS A 192 0.96 -24.08 -6.57
N ILE A 193 1.14 -22.75 -6.53
CA ILE A 193 0.57 -21.91 -5.48
C ILE A 193 -0.95 -21.98 -5.46
N ILE A 194 -1.59 -21.96 -6.63
CA ILE A 194 -3.05 -22.13 -6.73
C ILE A 194 -3.47 -23.49 -6.19
N ALA A 195 -2.79 -24.57 -6.57
CA ALA A 195 -3.09 -25.92 -6.10
C ALA A 195 -2.94 -26.03 -4.56
N ASP A 196 -1.79 -25.63 -4.04
CA ASP A 196 -1.47 -25.62 -2.61
C ASP A 196 -2.50 -24.80 -1.81
N LEU A 197 -2.89 -23.61 -2.30
CA LEU A 197 -3.88 -22.76 -1.63
C LEU A 197 -5.32 -23.27 -1.76
N SER A 198 -5.66 -23.94 -2.87
CA SER A 198 -6.99 -24.50 -3.10
C SER A 198 -7.24 -25.73 -2.22
N MET A 199 -6.20 -26.52 -1.97
CA MET A 199 -6.26 -27.69 -1.09
C MET A 199 -5.08 -27.69 -0.12
N PRO A 200 -5.08 -26.83 0.91
CA PRO A 200 -3.95 -26.70 1.82
C PRO A 200 -3.66 -27.98 2.60
N THR A 201 -4.70 -28.74 2.97
CA THR A 201 -4.59 -30.03 3.66
C THR A 201 -5.87 -30.83 3.44
N GLU A 202 -5.86 -32.12 3.74
CA GLU A 202 -7.01 -33.00 3.60
C GLU A 202 -8.22 -32.48 4.40
N GLY A 203 -9.39 -32.45 3.78
CA GLY A 203 -10.62 -31.93 4.39
C GLY A 203 -10.68 -30.40 4.52
N LEU A 204 -9.72 -29.66 3.95
CA LEU A 204 -9.76 -28.20 3.87
C LEU A 204 -9.61 -27.74 2.42
N GLU A 205 -10.66 -27.14 1.88
CA GLU A 205 -10.68 -26.60 0.52
C GLU A 205 -11.01 -25.11 0.49
N TYR A 206 -10.36 -24.40 -0.43
CA TYR A 206 -10.65 -23.02 -0.78
C TYR A 206 -10.96 -22.89 -2.26
N GLU A 207 -11.94 -22.05 -2.58
CA GLU A 207 -12.14 -21.55 -3.93
C GLU A 207 -11.30 -20.30 -4.11
N ILE A 208 -10.33 -20.34 -5.02
CA ILE A 208 -9.48 -19.20 -5.35
C ILE A 208 -10.16 -18.39 -6.45
N ARG A 209 -10.41 -17.11 -6.15
CA ARG A 209 -11.21 -16.21 -6.98
C ARG A 209 -10.40 -14.98 -7.41
N SER A 210 -10.77 -14.45 -8.57
CA SER A 210 -10.22 -13.19 -9.10
C SER A 210 -11.09 -11.99 -8.70
N PHE A 211 -10.46 -10.84 -8.44
CA PHE A 211 -11.16 -9.56 -8.26
C PHE A 211 -11.52 -8.86 -9.58
N THR A 212 -11.01 -9.31 -10.73
CA THR A 212 -11.15 -8.62 -12.02
C THR A 212 -11.94 -9.44 -13.05
N LYS A 213 -12.10 -10.75 -12.86
CA LYS A 213 -12.90 -11.62 -13.73
C LYS A 213 -13.72 -12.63 -12.92
N LYS A 214 -14.94 -12.90 -13.38
CA LYS A 214 -15.77 -13.97 -12.82
C LYS A 214 -15.31 -15.32 -13.37
N GLY A 215 -15.28 -16.32 -12.51
CA GLY A 215 -14.92 -17.68 -12.87
C GLY A 215 -14.65 -18.50 -11.61
N ASP A 216 -14.68 -19.81 -11.77
CA ASP A 216 -14.10 -20.76 -10.83
C ASP A 216 -12.62 -21.03 -11.18
N GLY A 217 -11.88 -21.68 -10.27
CA GLY A 217 -10.44 -21.89 -10.43
C GLY A 217 -10.02 -22.57 -11.75
N SER A 218 -10.91 -23.35 -12.37
CA SER A 218 -10.68 -24.01 -13.67
C SER A 218 -10.80 -23.10 -14.90
N SER A 219 -11.50 -21.96 -14.79
CA SER A 219 -11.79 -21.06 -15.91
C SER A 219 -10.96 -19.77 -15.89
N LEU A 220 -10.09 -19.60 -14.89
CA LEU A 220 -9.28 -18.40 -14.68
C LEU A 220 -7.83 -18.63 -15.12
N GLU A 221 -7.31 -17.72 -15.93
CA GLU A 221 -5.90 -17.67 -16.31
C GLU A 221 -5.07 -16.91 -15.25
N PRO A 222 -3.75 -17.11 -15.17
CA PRO A 222 -2.89 -16.39 -14.21
C PRO A 222 -3.01 -14.85 -14.31
N THR A 223 -3.19 -14.33 -15.52
CA THR A 223 -3.40 -12.91 -15.81
C THR A 223 -4.71 -12.36 -15.25
N ASP A 224 -5.71 -13.21 -15.05
CA ASP A 224 -6.99 -12.83 -14.46
C ASP A 224 -6.85 -12.46 -12.98
N TYR A 225 -5.75 -12.81 -12.31
CA TYR A 225 -5.48 -12.37 -10.93
C TYR A 225 -4.69 -11.06 -10.86
N LEU A 226 -4.30 -10.49 -12.01
CA LEU A 226 -3.54 -9.25 -12.09
C LEU A 226 -4.45 -8.03 -12.00
N ILE A 227 -4.22 -7.21 -10.97
CA ILE A 227 -4.88 -5.92 -10.80
C ILE A 227 -3.97 -4.80 -11.29
N HIS A 228 -4.50 -4.00 -12.22
CA HIS A 228 -3.92 -2.76 -12.69
C HIS A 228 -4.43 -1.59 -11.85
N SER A 229 -3.67 -1.15 -10.84
CA SER A 229 -4.12 -0.16 -9.85
C SER A 229 -4.67 1.13 -10.47
N GLU A 230 -4.05 1.60 -11.56
CA GLU A 230 -4.44 2.80 -12.30
C GLU A 230 -5.86 2.71 -12.89
N ARG A 231 -6.34 1.49 -13.20
CA ARG A 231 -7.70 1.24 -13.70
C ARG A 231 -8.75 1.30 -12.58
N HIS A 232 -8.33 1.40 -11.32
CA HIS A 232 -9.22 1.38 -10.15
C HIS A 232 -9.13 2.65 -9.30
N GLY A 233 -8.62 3.75 -9.87
CA GLY A 233 -8.59 5.07 -9.22
C GLY A 233 -7.37 5.32 -8.35
N ILE A 234 -6.34 4.48 -8.45
CA ILE A 234 -5.05 4.71 -7.79
C ILE A 234 -4.17 5.56 -8.72
N PRO A 235 -3.53 6.63 -8.24
CA PRO A 235 -2.70 7.53 -9.07
C PRO A 235 -1.32 6.93 -9.41
N GLN A 236 -1.26 5.62 -9.65
CA GLN A 236 -0.03 4.87 -9.85
C GLN A 236 -0.27 3.62 -10.71
N SER A 237 0.54 3.46 -11.74
CA SER A 237 0.63 2.25 -12.57
C SER A 237 1.39 1.16 -11.81
N ARG A 238 0.72 0.54 -10.83
CA ARG A 238 1.25 -0.54 -9.98
C ARG A 238 0.43 -1.80 -10.23
N HIS A 239 1.07 -2.82 -10.78
CA HIS A 239 0.39 -4.09 -11.11
C HIS A 239 0.72 -5.14 -10.05
N ARG A 240 -0.32 -5.80 -9.53
CA ARG A 240 -0.21 -6.80 -8.45
C ARG A 240 -1.12 -7.99 -8.70
N VAL A 241 -0.59 -9.18 -8.41
CA VAL A 241 -1.37 -10.41 -8.37
C VAL A 241 -2.05 -10.45 -7.01
N ILE A 242 -3.38 -10.53 -6.97
CA ILE A 242 -4.11 -10.63 -5.71
C ILE A 242 -5.08 -11.80 -5.79
N LEU A 243 -4.91 -12.75 -4.88
CA LEU A 243 -5.72 -13.95 -4.77
C LEU A 243 -6.74 -13.79 -3.65
N LEU A 244 -8.01 -14.07 -3.94
CA LEU A 244 -9.08 -14.15 -2.94
C LEU A 244 -9.41 -15.63 -2.68
N GLY A 245 -8.99 -16.16 -1.53
CA GLY A 245 -9.35 -17.50 -1.12
C GLY A 245 -10.62 -17.50 -0.28
N VAL A 246 -11.64 -18.23 -0.71
CA VAL A 246 -12.91 -18.37 0.01
C VAL A 246 -13.08 -19.81 0.47
N ARG A 247 -13.22 -20.04 1.77
CA ARG A 247 -13.31 -21.40 2.30
C ARG A 247 -14.58 -22.10 1.80
N LYS A 248 -14.43 -23.30 1.23
CA LYS A 248 -15.58 -24.12 0.81
C LYS A 248 -16.36 -24.63 2.00
N GLY A 249 -17.64 -24.97 1.78
CA GLY A 249 -18.57 -25.41 2.83
C GLY A 249 -19.24 -24.28 3.62
N LEU A 250 -18.94 -23.00 3.31
CA LEU A 250 -19.57 -21.85 3.99
C LEU A 250 -20.74 -21.21 3.22
N ASP A 251 -21.20 -21.81 2.11
CA ASP A 251 -22.24 -21.28 1.20
C ASP A 251 -22.00 -19.81 0.81
N MET A 252 -20.77 -19.53 0.38
CA MET A 252 -20.35 -18.19 -0.01
C MET A 252 -20.82 -17.84 -1.42
N PRO A 253 -21.54 -16.72 -1.61
CA PRO A 253 -22.02 -16.30 -2.92
C PRO A 253 -20.86 -15.89 -3.83
N GLN A 254 -21.15 -15.74 -5.12
CA GLN A 254 -20.24 -15.04 -6.05
C GLN A 254 -20.10 -13.57 -5.64
N HIS A 255 -18.88 -13.03 -5.74
CA HIS A 255 -18.60 -11.64 -5.39
C HIS A 255 -18.71 -10.68 -6.57
N GLN A 256 -18.84 -9.41 -6.25
CA GLN A 256 -18.72 -8.34 -7.24
C GLN A 256 -17.24 -8.12 -7.61
N LEU A 257 -16.99 -7.81 -8.88
CA LEU A 257 -15.65 -7.46 -9.35
C LEU A 257 -15.29 -6.03 -8.96
N LEU A 258 -13.99 -5.73 -8.96
CA LEU A 258 -13.50 -4.37 -8.83
C LEU A 258 -14.01 -3.52 -10.00
N ALA A 259 -14.73 -2.45 -9.66
CA ALA A 259 -15.21 -1.50 -10.65
C ALA A 259 -14.02 -0.73 -11.26
N PRO A 260 -13.90 -0.68 -12.60
CA PRO A 260 -12.94 0.19 -13.26
C PRO A 260 -13.39 1.66 -13.15
N VAL A 261 -12.44 2.58 -13.22
CA VAL A 261 -12.71 4.01 -13.38
C VAL A 261 -12.64 4.39 -14.85
N ALA A 262 -13.50 5.31 -15.30
CA ALA A 262 -13.47 5.80 -16.68
C ALA A 262 -12.19 6.60 -16.98
N ARG A 263 -11.83 7.47 -16.03
CA ARG A 263 -10.64 8.32 -15.89
C ARG A 263 -9.52 7.74 -15.01
N PRO A 264 -8.31 7.36 -15.47
CA PRO A 264 -7.20 7.15 -14.54
C PRO A 264 -6.92 8.42 -13.71
N VAL A 265 -6.55 8.25 -12.46
CA VAL A 265 -6.22 9.38 -11.58
C VAL A 265 -4.76 9.78 -11.83
N THR A 266 -4.51 11.08 -11.99
CA THR A 266 -3.21 11.60 -12.41
C THR A 266 -2.32 11.98 -11.24
N VAL A 267 -1.00 12.09 -11.47
CA VAL A 267 -0.04 12.61 -10.50
C VAL A 267 -0.48 13.98 -9.98
N LYS A 268 -0.93 14.87 -10.86
CA LYS A 268 -1.46 16.19 -10.48
C LYS A 268 -2.57 16.06 -9.44
N GLN A 269 -3.55 15.18 -9.67
CA GLN A 269 -4.68 15.03 -8.74
C GLN A 269 -4.26 14.53 -7.36
N ALA A 270 -3.11 13.86 -7.25
CA ALA A 270 -2.59 13.34 -6.00
C ALA A 270 -1.72 14.35 -5.22
N ILE A 271 -0.93 15.19 -5.90
CA ILE A 271 0.12 15.99 -5.23
C ILE A 271 0.11 17.50 -5.53
N ASP A 272 -0.71 18.00 -6.46
CA ASP A 272 -0.70 19.43 -6.89
C ASP A 272 -1.14 20.39 -5.78
N ASP A 273 -1.88 19.90 -4.78
CA ASP A 273 -2.32 20.68 -3.62
C ASP A 273 -1.29 20.74 -2.50
N LEU A 274 -0.16 20.01 -2.57
CA LEU A 274 0.91 20.09 -1.57
C LEU A 274 1.66 21.44 -1.61
N PRO A 275 2.27 21.88 -0.50
CA PRO A 275 3.10 23.07 -0.49
C PRO A 275 4.22 22.97 -1.52
N ARG A 276 4.46 24.04 -2.28
CA ARG A 276 5.60 24.08 -3.19
C ARG A 276 6.89 24.20 -2.38
N ILE A 277 7.87 23.36 -2.67
CA ILE A 277 9.18 23.36 -2.00
C ILE A 277 10.30 23.24 -3.02
N ARG A 278 11.48 23.76 -2.67
CA ARG A 278 12.72 23.58 -3.44
C ARG A 278 13.53 22.38 -2.93
N SER A 279 14.44 21.88 -3.75
CA SER A 279 15.49 20.95 -3.30
C SER A 279 16.55 21.63 -2.44
N LYS A 280 17.30 20.82 -1.68
CA LYS A 280 18.57 21.22 -1.05
C LYS A 280 19.73 21.00 -2.04
N LEU A 281 20.81 21.76 -1.91
CA LEU A 281 22.10 21.46 -2.52
C LEU A 281 22.95 20.56 -1.61
N SER A 282 23.67 19.60 -2.21
CA SER A 282 24.55 18.70 -1.46
C SER A 282 25.75 19.40 -0.80
N ARG A 283 26.13 20.58 -1.28
CA ARG A 283 27.23 21.40 -0.73
C ARG A 283 26.80 22.86 -0.72
N GLY A 284 26.97 23.53 0.43
CA GLY A 284 26.71 24.98 0.57
C GLY A 284 25.27 25.40 0.24
N ASP A 285 24.26 24.67 0.75
CA ASP A 285 22.86 25.02 0.48
C ASP A 285 22.50 26.39 1.05
N SER A 286 22.04 27.27 0.17
CA SER A 286 21.37 28.52 0.46
C SER A 286 20.35 28.79 -0.65
N VAL A 287 19.38 29.66 -0.40
CA VAL A 287 18.38 30.02 -1.42
C VAL A 287 19.07 30.64 -2.63
N GLU A 288 20.10 31.45 -2.40
CA GLU A 288 20.90 32.14 -3.40
C GLU A 288 21.73 31.16 -4.22
N ALA A 289 22.46 30.24 -3.57
CA ALA A 289 23.26 29.23 -4.26
C ALA A 289 22.37 28.28 -5.08
N TRP A 290 21.23 27.87 -4.53
CA TRP A 290 20.27 27.02 -5.23
C TRP A 290 19.70 27.74 -6.47
N ARG A 291 19.26 28.99 -6.32
CA ARG A 291 18.74 29.79 -7.43
C ARG A 291 19.79 29.98 -8.51
N LYS A 292 21.04 30.25 -8.14
CA LYS A 292 22.17 30.35 -9.09
C LYS A 292 22.38 29.05 -9.86
N ALA A 293 22.31 27.90 -9.19
CA ALA A 293 22.44 26.59 -9.84
C ALA A 293 21.29 26.33 -10.84
N VAL A 294 20.05 26.63 -10.46
CA VAL A 294 18.86 26.48 -11.33
C VAL A 294 18.91 27.44 -12.52
N GLN A 295 19.33 28.69 -12.30
CA GLN A 295 19.47 29.69 -13.37
C GLN A 295 20.61 29.36 -14.36
N ALA A 296 21.64 28.63 -13.91
CA ALA A 296 22.71 28.15 -14.78
C ALA A 296 22.28 26.94 -15.64
N ALA A 297 21.29 26.15 -15.20
CA ALA A 297 20.89 24.92 -15.89
C ALA A 297 20.61 25.06 -17.41
N PRO A 298 19.94 26.11 -17.92
CA PRO A 298 19.71 26.27 -19.37
C PRO A 298 20.99 26.35 -20.20
N SER A 299 22.13 26.76 -19.64
CA SER A 299 23.39 26.82 -20.40
C SER A 299 23.94 25.45 -20.76
N TYR A 300 23.54 24.39 -20.03
CA TYR A 300 23.95 23.01 -20.30
C TYR A 300 23.29 22.44 -21.56
N VAL A 301 22.20 23.05 -22.05
CA VAL A 301 21.55 22.62 -23.30
C VAL A 301 22.29 23.15 -24.54
N LYS A 302 23.14 24.17 -24.38
CA LYS A 302 23.88 24.75 -25.52
C LYS A 302 24.78 23.70 -26.20
N GLY A 303 24.60 23.54 -27.51
CA GLY A 303 25.33 22.56 -28.31
C GLY A 303 24.65 21.20 -28.35
N TRP A 304 23.34 21.15 -28.08
CA TRP A 304 22.51 19.96 -28.29
C TRP A 304 22.32 19.66 -29.77
N ARG A 305 22.37 20.69 -30.63
CA ARG A 305 22.31 20.59 -32.10
C ARG A 305 21.01 19.94 -32.62
N THR A 306 19.90 20.21 -31.93
CA THR A 306 18.55 19.81 -32.35
C THR A 306 17.73 21.05 -32.70
N GLU A 307 16.74 20.89 -33.58
CA GLU A 307 15.78 21.96 -33.92
C GLU A 307 15.04 22.53 -32.69
N ASN A 308 14.94 21.72 -31.62
CA ASN A 308 14.25 22.05 -30.38
C ASN A 308 15.13 22.75 -29.34
N GLU A 309 16.42 23.00 -29.62
CA GLU A 309 17.37 23.58 -28.67
C GLU A 309 16.91 24.96 -28.15
N SER A 310 16.51 25.86 -29.05
CA SER A 310 16.06 27.22 -28.69
C SER A 310 14.79 27.19 -27.84
N VAL A 311 13.81 26.35 -28.21
CA VAL A 311 12.54 26.20 -27.48
C VAL A 311 12.79 25.66 -26.08
N MET A 312 13.66 24.65 -25.96
CA MET A 312 14.04 24.06 -24.67
C MET A 312 14.74 25.08 -23.77
N ILE A 313 15.74 25.81 -24.29
CA ILE A 313 16.46 26.84 -23.53
C ILE A 313 15.50 27.92 -23.04
N GLY A 314 14.61 28.41 -23.91
CA GLY A 314 13.59 29.41 -23.56
C GLY A 314 12.67 28.91 -22.44
N THR A 315 12.18 27.68 -22.57
CA THR A 315 11.31 27.03 -21.58
C THR A 315 12.00 26.86 -20.22
N MET A 316 13.23 26.35 -20.22
CA MET A 316 14.01 26.17 -18.99
C MET A 316 14.31 27.51 -18.32
N ARG A 317 14.61 28.58 -19.08
CA ARG A 317 14.81 29.93 -18.52
C ARG A 317 13.54 30.45 -17.85
N ALA A 318 12.38 30.27 -18.48
CA ALA A 318 11.10 30.69 -17.90
C ALA A 318 10.83 29.98 -16.57
N PHE A 319 11.02 28.65 -16.51
CA PHE A 319 10.84 27.90 -15.27
C PHE A 319 11.90 28.20 -14.20
N ALA A 320 13.15 28.44 -14.60
CA ALA A 320 14.21 28.87 -13.68
C ALA A 320 13.90 30.24 -13.08
N ALA A 321 13.30 31.16 -13.85
CA ALA A 321 12.83 32.44 -13.32
C ALA A 321 11.64 32.28 -12.37
N ALA A 322 10.74 31.33 -12.64
CA ALA A 322 9.60 30.99 -11.77
C ALA A 322 9.99 30.22 -10.50
N ALA A 323 11.25 29.75 -10.39
CA ALA A 323 11.78 28.99 -9.25
C ALA A 323 12.04 29.90 -8.03
N THR A 324 10.97 30.33 -7.38
CA THR A 324 10.98 31.33 -6.29
C THR A 324 10.84 30.73 -4.89
N SER A 325 10.61 29.42 -4.78
CA SER A 325 10.39 28.75 -3.47
C SER A 325 11.63 28.84 -2.58
N THR A 326 11.45 29.31 -1.34
CA THR A 326 12.54 29.48 -0.37
C THR A 326 12.69 28.29 0.58
N THR A 327 11.58 27.60 0.87
CA THR A 327 11.53 26.47 1.81
C THR A 327 11.87 25.13 1.14
N THR A 328 12.55 24.27 1.88
CA THR A 328 12.83 22.86 1.51
C THR A 328 11.81 21.89 2.06
N GLY A 329 10.75 22.40 2.67
CA GLY A 329 9.78 21.62 3.44
C GLY A 329 10.29 21.21 4.81
N GLY A 330 9.68 20.18 5.41
CA GLY A 330 10.03 19.72 6.75
C GLY A 330 9.23 18.50 7.23
N ALA A 331 9.47 18.13 8.49
CA ALA A 331 8.77 17.03 9.14
C ALA A 331 7.26 17.30 9.27
N PHE A 332 6.89 18.57 9.53
CA PHE A 332 5.51 19.06 9.45
C PHE A 332 5.48 20.46 8.84
N ILE A 333 4.56 20.70 7.91
CA ILE A 333 4.31 22.03 7.32
C ILE A 333 2.88 22.42 7.64
N SER A 334 2.71 23.44 8.48
CA SER A 334 1.39 23.97 8.82
C SER A 334 0.74 24.59 7.59
N ARG A 335 -0.51 24.22 7.30
CA ARG A 335 -1.25 24.75 6.16
C ARG A 335 -2.76 24.57 6.34
N GLY A 336 -3.50 25.64 6.09
CA GLY A 336 -4.94 25.57 5.89
C GLY A 336 -5.28 24.91 4.55
N TYR A 337 -5.98 23.79 4.59
CA TYR A 337 -6.55 23.17 3.37
C TYR A 337 -7.81 23.92 2.95
N ARG A 338 -7.82 24.48 1.73
CA ARG A 338 -9.06 24.99 1.13
C ARG A 338 -9.89 23.81 0.64
N ARG A 339 -11.12 23.69 1.13
CA ARG A 339 -12.04 22.63 0.75
C ARG A 339 -12.45 22.79 -0.73
N PRO A 340 -12.17 21.81 -1.60
CA PRO A 340 -12.82 21.81 -2.91
C PRO A 340 -14.32 21.59 -2.71
N LYS A 341 -15.15 22.36 -3.42
CA LYS A 341 -16.62 22.29 -3.30
C LYS A 341 -17.15 20.87 -3.53
N LYS A 342 -16.51 20.12 -4.44
CA LYS A 342 -16.80 18.71 -4.75
C LYS A 342 -15.49 17.90 -4.69
N PRO A 343 -15.11 17.34 -3.54
CA PRO A 343 -13.87 16.57 -3.41
C PRO A 343 -13.98 15.24 -4.15
N THR A 344 -12.93 14.84 -4.86
CA THR A 344 -12.83 13.52 -5.51
C THR A 344 -12.72 12.38 -4.50
N GLU A 345 -12.93 11.12 -4.91
CA GLU A 345 -12.73 9.94 -4.04
C GLU A 345 -11.31 9.94 -3.42
N LEU A 346 -10.29 10.22 -4.23
CA LEU A 346 -8.91 10.29 -3.75
C LEU A 346 -8.72 11.40 -2.71
N GLN A 347 -9.28 12.60 -2.93
CA GLN A 347 -9.16 13.69 -1.95
C GLN A 347 -9.90 13.39 -0.65
N GLN A 348 -11.06 12.73 -0.71
CA GLN A 348 -11.79 12.29 0.48
C GLN A 348 -11.02 11.22 1.26
N TRP A 349 -10.26 10.40 0.55
CA TRP A 349 -9.42 9.35 1.14
C TRP A 349 -8.15 9.91 1.79
N LEU A 350 -7.45 10.81 1.10
CA LEU A 350 -6.15 11.33 1.54
C LEU A 350 -6.27 12.36 2.67
N HIS A 351 -7.21 13.29 2.56
CA HIS A 351 -7.22 14.48 3.41
C HIS A 351 -7.81 14.22 4.79
N ASP A 352 -7.06 14.57 5.83
CA ASP A 352 -7.55 14.66 7.19
C ASP A 352 -7.62 16.13 7.63
N ARG A 353 -8.85 16.61 7.89
CA ARG A 353 -9.11 18.01 8.27
C ARG A 353 -8.51 18.37 9.62
N SER A 354 -8.44 17.40 10.53
CA SER A 354 -7.93 17.61 11.88
C SER A 354 -6.41 17.75 11.89
N LEU A 355 -5.73 17.40 10.79
CA LEU A 355 -4.28 17.47 10.72
C LEU A 355 -3.75 18.92 10.69
N GLY A 356 -4.42 19.82 9.96
CA GLY A 356 -4.02 21.24 9.88
C GLY A 356 -2.70 21.51 9.13
N GLY A 357 -2.19 20.54 8.37
CA GLY A 357 -0.94 20.67 7.63
C GLY A 357 -0.50 19.38 6.95
N VAL A 358 0.79 19.28 6.62
CA VAL A 358 1.36 18.18 5.84
C VAL A 358 2.54 17.56 6.58
N CYS A 359 2.46 16.25 6.85
CA CYS A 359 3.56 15.48 7.46
C CYS A 359 4.56 14.97 6.40
N GLN A 360 5.85 14.93 6.74
CA GLN A 360 6.93 14.28 5.99
C GLN A 360 7.09 14.76 4.53
N HIS A 361 6.88 16.07 4.33
CA HIS A 361 7.06 16.71 3.04
C HIS A 361 8.35 17.53 3.06
N GLU A 362 9.48 16.84 2.87
CA GLU A 362 10.81 17.44 2.89
C GLU A 362 11.63 16.98 1.69
N ALA A 363 12.27 17.92 1.00
CA ALA A 363 13.13 17.64 -0.14
C ALA A 363 14.51 17.12 0.28
N ARG A 364 15.08 16.22 -0.52
CA ARG A 364 16.47 15.76 -0.34
C ARG A 364 17.47 16.72 -0.99
N ALA A 365 18.74 16.52 -0.66
CA ALA A 365 19.84 17.21 -1.29
C ALA A 365 20.20 16.60 -2.67
N HIS A 366 20.60 17.46 -3.59
CA HIS A 366 21.04 17.11 -4.94
C HIS A 366 22.29 17.89 -5.35
N MET A 367 23.04 17.34 -6.31
CA MET A 367 24.13 18.07 -6.97
C MET A 367 23.56 19.12 -7.91
N ALA A 368 24.28 20.22 -8.14
CA ALA A 368 23.86 21.26 -9.09
C ALA A 368 23.67 20.71 -10.52
N SER A 369 24.51 19.75 -10.93
CA SER A 369 24.36 19.06 -12.22
C SER A 369 23.06 18.24 -12.30
N ASP A 370 22.62 17.62 -11.20
CA ASP A 370 21.34 16.93 -11.15
C ASP A 370 20.16 17.90 -11.23
N LEU A 371 20.27 19.08 -10.63
CA LEU A 371 19.24 20.12 -10.79
C LEU A 371 19.08 20.53 -12.26
N ALA A 372 20.19 20.63 -13.00
CA ALA A 372 20.14 20.92 -14.43
C ALA A 372 19.44 19.80 -15.22
N ARG A 373 19.75 18.54 -14.90
CA ARG A 373 19.06 17.37 -15.46
C ARG A 373 17.58 17.37 -15.13
N TYR A 374 17.20 17.67 -13.88
CA TYR A 374 15.81 17.70 -13.46
C TYR A 374 15.03 18.81 -14.15
N LEU A 375 15.60 20.01 -14.24
CA LEU A 375 14.97 21.12 -14.94
C LEU A 375 14.76 20.78 -16.42
N PHE A 376 15.76 20.19 -17.07
CA PHE A 376 15.65 19.71 -18.45
C PHE A 376 14.56 18.65 -18.58
N SER A 377 14.61 17.58 -17.78
CA SER A 377 13.66 16.46 -17.89
C SER A 377 12.22 16.90 -17.63
N ALA A 378 12.00 17.73 -16.60
CA ALA A 378 10.67 18.22 -16.27
C ALA A 378 10.16 19.22 -17.33
N SER A 379 11.03 20.09 -17.86
CA SER A 379 10.68 21.01 -18.96
C SER A 379 10.34 20.23 -20.24
N PHE A 380 11.08 19.15 -20.52
CA PHE A 380 10.79 18.24 -21.62
C PHE A 380 9.41 17.59 -21.44
N ALA A 381 9.16 16.99 -20.28
CA ALA A 381 7.87 16.37 -19.99
C ALA A 381 6.70 17.38 -20.03
N HIS A 382 6.95 18.64 -19.70
CA HIS A 382 5.97 19.71 -19.83
C HIS A 382 5.62 20.02 -21.30
N LEU A 383 6.61 20.07 -22.19
CA LEU A 383 6.41 20.40 -23.61
C LEU A 383 5.80 19.25 -24.40
N TRP A 384 6.31 18.02 -24.21
CA TRP A 384 5.94 16.87 -25.05
C TRP A 384 5.01 15.87 -24.37
N GLY A 385 4.72 16.02 -23.08
CA GLY A 385 3.79 15.15 -22.35
C GLY A 385 4.35 13.79 -21.92
N TYR A 386 5.60 13.46 -22.30
CA TYR A 386 6.28 12.23 -21.90
C TYR A 386 7.68 12.50 -21.36
N CYS A 387 8.21 11.56 -20.58
CA CYS A 387 9.54 11.69 -19.99
C CYS A 387 10.66 11.44 -21.03
N PRO A 388 11.69 12.28 -21.12
CA PRO A 388 12.82 12.00 -22.00
C PRO A 388 13.60 10.78 -21.51
N ARG A 389 14.24 10.09 -22.45
CA ARG A 389 15.23 9.04 -22.20
C ARG A 389 16.64 9.60 -22.45
N LEU A 390 17.67 8.94 -21.94
CA LEU A 390 19.07 9.42 -22.03
C LEU A 390 19.59 9.65 -23.46
N ASP A 391 19.03 8.96 -24.45
CA ASP A 391 19.33 9.14 -25.88
C ASP A 391 18.97 10.54 -26.41
N VAL A 392 18.06 11.24 -25.74
CA VAL A 392 17.59 12.58 -26.12
C VAL A 392 18.31 13.69 -25.33
N PHE A 393 19.16 13.35 -24.35
CA PHE A 393 19.79 14.37 -23.51
C PHE A 393 20.88 15.16 -24.27
N PRO A 394 21.01 16.47 -24.01
CA PRO A 394 22.17 17.23 -24.43
C PRO A 394 23.48 16.60 -23.92
N PRO A 395 24.57 16.59 -24.70
CA PRO A 395 25.82 15.95 -24.30
C PRO A 395 26.34 16.38 -22.93
N LYS A 396 26.22 17.68 -22.59
CA LYS A 396 26.67 18.23 -21.29
C LYS A 396 25.80 17.82 -20.09
N LEU A 397 24.62 17.25 -20.33
CA LEU A 397 23.72 16.75 -19.29
C LEU A 397 23.84 15.24 -19.10
N LEU A 398 24.60 14.53 -19.94
CA LEU A 398 24.89 13.12 -19.73
C LEU A 398 25.71 12.93 -18.45
N PRO A 399 25.49 11.84 -17.69
CA PRO A 399 26.34 11.49 -16.54
C PRO A 399 27.78 11.16 -16.95
N ASP A 400 28.75 11.57 -16.14
CA ASP A 400 30.19 11.44 -16.44
C ASP A 400 30.67 9.98 -16.62
N HIS A 401 30.01 9.02 -15.96
CA HIS A 401 30.33 7.58 -16.06
C HIS A 401 29.73 6.89 -17.31
N ILE A 402 29.07 7.63 -18.21
CA ILE A 402 28.73 7.17 -19.57
C ILE A 402 29.87 7.48 -20.56
N ASN A 403 30.95 8.13 -20.10
CA ASN A 403 32.17 8.32 -20.88
C ASN A 403 33.03 7.02 -20.95
N VAL A 404 32.41 5.88 -21.29
CA VAL A 404 33.14 4.74 -21.83
C VAL A 404 33.00 4.82 -23.35
N HIS A 405 33.98 5.47 -23.94
CA HIS A 405 34.37 5.50 -25.36
C HIS A 405 33.29 5.77 -26.42
N VAL A 406 33.40 6.98 -27.00
CA VAL A 406 33.03 7.24 -28.40
C VAL A 406 34.03 6.48 -29.27
N ASP A 407 33.89 5.16 -29.35
CA ASP A 407 34.53 4.36 -30.38
C ASP A 407 33.78 3.03 -30.55
N ARG A 408 33.15 2.90 -31.72
CA ARG A 408 32.73 1.65 -32.39
C ARG A 408 31.60 0.85 -31.74
N GLU A 409 30.49 0.78 -32.49
CA GLU A 409 29.57 -0.36 -32.63
C GLU A 409 29.33 -1.22 -31.38
N SER A 410 28.19 -0.97 -30.75
CA SER A 410 27.60 -1.70 -29.61
C SER A 410 28.12 -1.32 -28.24
N GLU A 411 27.32 -0.55 -27.49
CA GLU A 411 26.99 -0.88 -26.10
C GLU A 411 25.74 -0.10 -25.67
N ALA A 412 24.69 -0.82 -25.29
CA ALA A 412 23.43 -0.22 -24.89
C ALA A 412 23.63 0.62 -23.62
N ILE A 413 23.37 1.94 -23.69
CA ILE A 413 23.40 2.83 -22.52
C ILE A 413 22.67 2.15 -21.34
N PRO A 414 23.37 1.76 -20.26
CA PRO A 414 22.71 1.13 -19.12
C PRO A 414 21.78 2.16 -18.45
N PHE A 415 20.57 1.72 -18.06
CA PHE A 415 19.55 2.55 -17.42
C PHE A 415 19.11 3.79 -18.21
N LYS A 416 18.65 3.58 -19.46
CA LYS A 416 18.12 4.65 -20.36
C LYS A 416 17.04 5.54 -19.72
N ASP A 417 16.36 5.08 -18.67
CA ASP A 417 15.29 5.75 -17.95
C ASP A 417 15.73 6.29 -16.56
N ARG A 418 17.03 6.50 -16.32
CA ARG A 418 17.58 6.96 -15.03
C ARG A 418 16.93 8.24 -14.49
N PHE A 419 16.70 9.24 -15.33
CA PHE A 419 16.12 10.54 -14.95
C PHE A 419 14.65 10.60 -15.34
N ARG A 420 13.79 10.01 -14.51
CA ARG A 420 12.38 9.83 -14.85
C ARG A 420 11.48 10.83 -14.15
N VAL A 421 10.72 11.57 -14.93
CA VAL A 421 9.69 12.51 -14.46
C VAL A 421 8.38 11.77 -14.29
N GLN A 422 7.71 12.01 -13.17
CA GLN A 422 6.36 11.51 -12.93
C GLN A 422 5.37 12.45 -13.63
N CYS A 423 5.03 12.17 -14.89
CA CYS A 423 4.25 13.06 -15.76
C CYS A 423 2.95 13.56 -15.11
N ARG A 424 2.70 14.87 -15.21
CA ARG A 424 1.62 15.57 -14.51
C ARG A 424 0.22 14.99 -14.77
N ASN A 425 -0.08 14.68 -16.02
CA ASN A 425 -1.42 14.29 -16.46
C ASN A 425 -1.58 12.77 -16.62
N GLU A 426 -0.60 11.99 -16.17
CA GLU A 426 -0.60 10.53 -16.20
C GLU A 426 -0.59 9.96 -14.78
N PRO A 427 -0.94 8.69 -14.57
CA PRO A 427 -0.61 7.98 -13.34
C PRO A 427 0.92 7.93 -13.14
N SER A 428 1.37 7.93 -11.87
CA SER A 428 2.79 7.74 -11.59
C SER A 428 3.27 6.36 -12.00
N THR A 429 4.56 6.23 -12.23
CA THR A 429 5.22 4.92 -12.31
C THR A 429 5.15 4.19 -10.97
N THR A 430 5.35 2.87 -10.97
CA THR A 430 5.36 2.09 -9.72
C THR A 430 6.37 2.70 -8.74
N VAL A 431 5.92 3.05 -7.54
CA VAL A 431 6.80 3.46 -6.43
C VAL A 431 7.44 2.19 -5.87
N VAL A 432 8.75 2.02 -6.11
CA VAL A 432 9.52 0.86 -5.63
C VAL A 432 10.26 1.21 -4.34
N ALA A 433 10.55 0.23 -3.48
CA ALA A 433 11.35 0.46 -2.27
C ALA A 433 12.74 1.05 -2.56
N HIS A 434 13.28 0.77 -3.75
CA HIS A 434 14.54 1.30 -4.23
C HIS A 434 14.54 2.82 -4.48
N ILE A 435 13.39 3.52 -4.43
CA ILE A 435 13.32 5.00 -4.46
C ILE A 435 14.25 5.67 -3.44
N ALA A 436 14.53 4.98 -2.34
CA ALA A 436 15.50 5.42 -1.34
C ALA A 436 16.91 5.64 -1.93
N LYS A 437 17.32 4.82 -2.90
CA LYS A 437 18.62 4.89 -3.59
C LYS A 437 18.50 5.62 -4.94
N ASP A 438 17.44 5.34 -5.69
CA ASP A 438 17.23 5.79 -7.08
C ASP A 438 16.29 7.01 -7.16
N GLY A 439 16.58 8.06 -6.38
CA GLY A 439 15.77 9.28 -6.34
C GLY A 439 15.62 9.99 -7.71
N HIS A 440 16.56 9.78 -8.62
CA HIS A 440 16.53 10.30 -9.99
C HIS A 440 15.36 9.74 -10.83
N TYR A 441 14.80 8.60 -10.43
CA TYR A 441 13.67 7.97 -11.12
C TYR A 441 12.32 8.63 -10.80
N TYR A 442 12.29 9.48 -9.78
CA TYR A 442 11.06 10.07 -9.26
C TYR A 442 11.18 11.59 -9.22
N ILE A 443 11.40 12.21 -10.38
CA ILE A 443 11.47 13.66 -10.52
C ILE A 443 10.06 14.25 -10.48
N HIS A 444 9.89 15.33 -9.72
CA HIS A 444 8.64 16.07 -9.63
C HIS A 444 8.27 16.71 -10.98
N TYR A 445 7.00 16.69 -11.38
CA TYR A 445 6.60 17.19 -12.72
C TYR A 445 6.76 18.69 -12.92
N ASP A 446 6.74 19.46 -11.83
CA ASP A 446 6.88 20.91 -11.89
C ASP A 446 8.36 21.30 -12.02
N PRO A 447 8.78 21.86 -13.17
CA PRO A 447 10.20 22.14 -13.41
C PRO A 447 10.75 23.20 -12.45
N SER A 448 9.93 24.14 -11.97
CA SER A 448 10.38 25.20 -11.06
C SER A 448 10.70 24.72 -9.65
N GLN A 449 10.29 23.50 -9.28
CA GLN A 449 10.63 22.90 -7.98
C GLN A 449 11.99 22.17 -8.01
N CYS A 450 12.49 21.79 -9.19
CA CYS A 450 13.82 21.19 -9.42
C CYS A 450 14.21 20.14 -8.37
N ARG A 451 13.42 19.07 -8.19
CA ARG A 451 13.63 18.09 -7.12
C ARG A 451 13.06 16.72 -7.45
N SER A 452 13.50 15.70 -6.72
CA SER A 452 12.78 14.43 -6.64
C SER A 452 11.54 14.53 -5.74
N LEU A 453 10.66 13.55 -5.82
CA LEU A 453 9.51 13.40 -4.94
C LEU A 453 9.96 13.19 -3.48
N THR A 454 9.22 13.79 -2.56
CA THR A 454 9.30 13.61 -1.11
C THR A 454 8.64 12.31 -0.66
N VAL A 455 8.86 11.92 0.60
CA VAL A 455 8.19 10.77 1.21
C VAL A 455 6.67 10.94 1.17
N ARG A 456 6.15 12.13 1.53
CA ARG A 456 4.71 12.42 1.46
C ARG A 456 4.13 12.26 0.06
N GLU A 457 4.83 12.73 -0.97
CA GLU A 457 4.34 12.59 -2.35
C GLU A 457 4.29 11.13 -2.77
N ALA A 458 5.35 10.37 -2.50
CA ALA A 458 5.37 8.93 -2.74
C ALA A 458 4.24 8.21 -1.96
N ALA A 459 4.00 8.60 -0.71
CA ALA A 459 2.93 8.07 0.13
C ALA A 459 1.54 8.38 -0.45
N ARG A 460 1.28 9.60 -0.94
CA ARG A 460 0.02 9.96 -1.60
C ARG A 460 -0.19 9.22 -2.92
N LEU A 461 0.88 8.99 -3.70
CA LEU A 461 0.83 8.16 -4.91
C LEU A 461 0.53 6.68 -4.59
N GLN A 462 0.97 6.20 -3.43
CA GLN A 462 0.54 4.94 -2.84
C GLN A 462 -0.80 5.05 -2.09
N THR A 463 -1.48 6.19 -2.10
CA THR A 463 -2.78 6.42 -1.41
C THR A 463 -2.75 6.25 0.11
N PHE A 464 -1.62 6.49 0.78
CA PHE A 464 -1.62 6.62 2.24
C PHE A 464 -2.27 7.93 2.67
N PRO A 465 -3.17 7.93 3.67
CA PRO A 465 -3.74 9.13 4.24
C PRO A 465 -2.68 10.13 4.74
N ASP A 466 -3.00 11.42 4.73
CA ASP A 466 -2.07 12.49 5.12
C ASP A 466 -1.64 12.42 6.59
N ASN A 467 -2.49 11.82 7.43
CA ASN A 467 -2.21 11.58 8.84
C ASN A 467 -1.37 10.31 9.12
N TYR A 468 -0.97 9.57 8.07
CA TYR A 468 -0.14 8.38 8.20
C TYR A 468 1.33 8.78 8.24
N VAL A 469 2.04 8.50 9.34
CA VAL A 469 3.45 8.86 9.53
C VAL A 469 4.31 7.60 9.54
N PHE A 470 5.38 7.61 8.74
CA PHE A 470 6.34 6.51 8.65
C PHE A 470 7.51 6.72 9.62
N ALA A 471 7.79 5.77 10.48
CA ALA A 471 8.94 5.81 11.38
C ALA A 471 10.27 5.61 10.63
N GLY A 472 11.38 5.95 11.29
CA GLY A 472 12.72 5.75 10.78
C GLY A 472 13.27 6.92 9.96
N ASN A 473 14.48 6.73 9.44
CA ASN A 473 15.13 7.70 8.56
C ASN A 473 14.49 7.72 7.17
N ARG A 474 14.87 8.69 6.34
CA ARG A 474 14.27 8.90 5.01
C ARG A 474 14.36 7.66 4.10
N THR A 475 15.47 6.93 4.14
CA THR A 475 15.67 5.69 3.35
C THR A 475 14.68 4.61 3.77
N GLU A 476 14.48 4.44 5.08
CA GLU A 476 13.54 3.48 5.65
C GLU A 476 12.08 3.86 5.34
N GLN A 477 11.75 5.15 5.42
CA GLN A 477 10.41 5.65 5.07
C GLN A 477 10.06 5.38 3.61
N TYR A 478 10.98 5.68 2.68
CA TYR A 478 10.81 5.36 1.26
C TYR A 478 10.68 3.85 1.00
N THR A 479 11.49 3.04 1.70
CA THR A 479 11.44 1.58 1.61
C THR A 479 10.06 1.05 2.00
N GLN A 480 9.54 1.51 3.14
CA GLN A 480 8.21 1.19 3.62
C GLN A 480 7.13 1.55 2.58
N VAL A 481 7.10 2.80 2.11
CA VAL A 481 6.12 3.27 1.10
C VAL A 481 6.19 2.42 -0.17
N GLY A 482 7.38 2.09 -0.66
CA GLY A 482 7.55 1.30 -1.89
C GLY A 482 7.13 -0.17 -1.76
N ASN A 483 7.27 -0.77 -0.59
CA ASN A 483 6.86 -2.15 -0.32
C ASN A 483 5.35 -2.30 -0.12
N ALA A 484 4.66 -1.26 0.32
CA ALA A 484 3.24 -1.32 0.65
C ALA A 484 2.31 -1.63 -0.53
N VAL A 485 1.13 -2.15 -0.20
CA VAL A 485 -0.07 -2.14 -1.06
C VAL A 485 -0.78 -0.79 -0.90
N PRO A 486 -1.30 -0.16 -1.98
CA PRO A 486 -2.03 1.08 -1.85
C PRO A 486 -3.27 0.95 -0.93
N PRO A 487 -3.39 1.72 0.17
CA PRO A 487 -4.51 1.57 1.10
C PRO A 487 -5.90 1.80 0.48
N LEU A 488 -6.03 2.71 -0.50
CA LEU A 488 -7.31 2.91 -1.20
C LEU A 488 -7.68 1.69 -2.05
N LEU A 489 -6.71 0.99 -2.65
CA LEU A 489 -6.97 -0.26 -3.37
C LEU A 489 -7.42 -1.33 -2.38
N ALA A 490 -6.69 -1.49 -1.28
CA ALA A 490 -7.05 -2.41 -0.21
C ALA A 490 -8.45 -2.13 0.36
N HIS A 491 -8.85 -0.87 0.51
CA HIS A 491 -10.21 -0.48 0.89
C HIS A 491 -11.28 -0.95 -0.12
N LYS A 492 -10.99 -0.87 -1.42
CA LYS A 492 -11.90 -1.37 -2.47
C LYS A 492 -12.01 -2.90 -2.43
N LEU A 493 -10.91 -3.61 -2.21
CA LEU A 493 -10.92 -5.07 -1.98
C LEU A 493 -11.74 -5.44 -0.74
N ALA A 494 -11.53 -4.70 0.37
CA ALA A 494 -12.25 -4.92 1.61
C ALA A 494 -13.77 -4.73 1.46
N LYS A 495 -14.23 -3.81 0.59
CA LYS A 495 -15.67 -3.63 0.30
C LYS A 495 -16.29 -4.90 -0.28
N ILE A 496 -15.56 -5.59 -1.16
CA ILE A 496 -15.97 -6.84 -1.78
C ILE A 496 -16.01 -7.96 -0.74
N VAL A 497 -14.94 -8.10 0.07
CA VAL A 497 -14.88 -9.07 1.18
C VAL A 497 -16.02 -8.85 2.18
N ARG A 498 -16.31 -7.60 2.52
CA ARG A 498 -17.46 -7.23 3.38
C ARG A 498 -18.80 -7.68 2.76
N SER A 499 -18.99 -7.51 1.45
CA SER A 499 -20.23 -7.93 0.78
C SER A 499 -20.42 -9.45 0.90
N LEU A 500 -19.35 -10.21 0.63
CA LEU A 500 -19.33 -11.67 0.78
C LEU A 500 -19.74 -12.11 2.18
N LEU A 501 -19.08 -11.56 3.21
CA LEU A 501 -19.36 -11.93 4.61
C LEU A 501 -20.79 -11.56 5.04
N ASN A 502 -21.31 -10.41 4.59
CA ASN A 502 -22.68 -10.00 4.88
C ASN A 502 -23.71 -10.93 4.22
N GLU A 503 -23.47 -11.31 2.97
CA GLU A 503 -24.37 -12.21 2.24
C GLU A 503 -24.33 -13.64 2.81
N MET A 504 -23.15 -14.17 3.14
CA MET A 504 -22.99 -15.42 3.89
C MET A 504 -23.82 -15.38 5.19
N SER A 505 -23.67 -14.31 5.97
CA SER A 505 -24.41 -14.14 7.23
C SER A 505 -25.93 -14.10 7.02
N ARG A 506 -26.40 -13.47 5.94
CA ARG A 506 -27.83 -13.43 5.58
C ARG A 506 -28.35 -14.81 5.18
N ARG A 507 -27.61 -15.57 4.37
CA ARG A 507 -27.99 -16.93 3.94
C ARG A 507 -28.10 -17.89 5.12
N ARG A 508 -27.10 -17.89 6.01
CA ARG A 508 -27.13 -18.68 7.25
C ARG A 508 -28.34 -18.34 8.14
N ARG A 509 -28.69 -17.06 8.28
CA ARG A 509 -29.88 -16.64 9.05
C ARG A 509 -31.19 -17.11 8.40
N ARG A 510 -31.30 -17.08 7.07
CA ARG A 510 -32.48 -17.60 6.35
C ARG A 510 -32.62 -19.11 6.55
N GLN A 511 -31.54 -19.86 6.35
CA GLN A 511 -31.53 -21.32 6.57
C GLN A 511 -31.89 -21.69 8.02
N ALA A 512 -31.38 -20.95 9.01
CA ALA A 512 -31.73 -21.15 10.41
C ALA A 512 -33.20 -20.79 10.71
N GLY A 513 -33.74 -19.73 10.10
CA GLY A 513 -35.14 -19.34 10.24
C GLY A 513 -36.12 -20.35 9.62
N ASP A 514 -35.79 -20.85 8.43
CA ASP A 514 -36.58 -21.88 7.73
C ASP A 514 -36.54 -23.23 8.47
N ALA A 515 -35.43 -23.55 9.15
CA ALA A 515 -35.31 -24.75 10.00
C ALA A 515 -36.15 -24.66 11.28
N VAL A 516 -36.39 -23.45 11.81
CA VAL A 516 -37.27 -23.24 12.97
C VAL A 516 -38.75 -23.33 12.59
N GLN A 517 -39.13 -22.87 11.39
CA GLN A 517 -40.51 -23.01 10.87
C GLN A 517 -40.88 -24.43 10.43
N LYS A 518 -39.89 -25.30 10.14
CA LYS A 518 -40.11 -26.70 9.74
C LYS A 518 -40.11 -27.70 10.91
N ARG A 519 -40.13 -27.27 12.17
CA ARG A 519 -40.44 -28.19 13.28
C ARG A 519 -41.94 -28.52 13.24
N PRO A 520 -42.35 -29.78 13.05
CA PRO A 520 -43.76 -30.14 13.14
C PRO A 520 -44.24 -29.82 14.56
N ALA A 521 -45.45 -29.27 14.67
CA ALA A 521 -46.15 -29.16 15.95
C ALA A 521 -46.25 -30.57 16.55
N GLY A 522 -45.34 -30.88 17.47
CA GLY A 522 -45.32 -32.16 18.17
C GLY A 522 -46.62 -32.32 18.93
N SER A 523 -47.36 -33.34 18.55
CA SER A 523 -48.48 -33.92 19.28
C SER A 523 -48.19 -33.99 20.78
N VAL A 524 -48.96 -33.24 21.56
CA VAL A 524 -49.08 -33.46 23.00
C VAL A 524 -49.68 -34.85 23.21
N PRO A 525 -49.01 -35.80 23.90
CA PRO A 525 -49.67 -37.03 24.32
C PRO A 525 -50.60 -36.67 25.49
N ARG A 526 -51.92 -36.64 25.24
CA ARG A 526 -52.92 -36.67 26.29
C ARG A 526 -53.00 -38.09 26.84
N ASN A 527 -52.29 -38.36 27.93
CA ASN A 527 -52.60 -39.45 28.85
C ASN A 527 -52.64 -38.88 30.27
N LEU A 528 -53.84 -38.60 30.74
CA LEU A 528 -54.18 -38.41 32.15
C LEU A 528 -55.49 -39.18 32.36
N PRO A 529 -55.57 -40.10 33.33
CA PRO A 529 -56.80 -40.84 33.60
C PRO A 529 -57.81 -39.95 34.34
N GLU A 530 -59.08 -40.07 33.94
CA GLU A 530 -60.24 -39.56 34.67
C GLU A 530 -60.38 -40.29 36.01
N GLN A 531 -60.62 -39.53 37.09
CA GLN A 531 -61.75 -39.66 38.03
C GLN A 531 -61.43 -39.02 39.39
N LEU A 532 -62.19 -37.97 39.75
CA LEU A 532 -63.07 -37.95 40.93
C LEU A 532 -63.83 -36.60 41.01
N PRO A 533 -65.11 -36.56 41.47
CA PRO A 533 -65.97 -35.39 41.33
C PRO A 533 -66.25 -34.63 42.65
N VAL A 534 -66.89 -33.46 42.49
CA VAL A 534 -67.70 -32.70 43.48
C VAL A 534 -66.94 -31.93 44.57
N LEU A 535 -67.02 -30.58 44.52
CA LEU A 535 -67.89 -29.81 45.43
C LEU A 535 -67.87 -28.31 45.07
N ALA A 536 -69.07 -27.75 45.12
CA ALA A 536 -69.43 -26.39 44.83
C ALA A 536 -69.36 -25.50 46.10
N GLU A 537 -69.52 -24.20 45.85
CA GLU A 537 -70.04 -23.15 46.72
C GLU A 537 -69.08 -22.29 47.56
N ALA A 538 -69.19 -20.98 47.23
CA ALA A 538 -69.43 -19.84 48.11
C ALA A 538 -68.35 -19.41 49.12
N GLY A 539 -67.93 -18.16 48.95
CA GLY A 539 -67.10 -17.37 49.86
C GLY A 539 -66.60 -16.11 49.17
#